data_AF-A0A4P6ARD9-F1
#
_entry.id   AF-A0A4P6ARD9-F1
#
_cell.length_a   1.000
_cell.length_b   1.000
_cell.length_c   1.000
_cell.angle_alpha   90.00
_cell.angle_beta   90.00
_cell.angle_gamma   90.00
#
_symmetry.space_group_name_H-M   'P 1'
#
loop_
_entity.id
_entity.type
_entity.pdbx_description
1 polymer ?
#
loop_
_entity_poly.entity_id
_entity_poly.type
_entity_poly.pdbx_seq_one_letter_code
_entity_poly.pdbx_strand_id
1 'polypeptide(L)'
;MYKGHCHCQAIQFEIDHIDELDADNERIANSDNQSLRLEVNKEVLVIDCAPSALAKLHVPNGETHHMCNICGHLMFVETSAKKVIVDVFFNGHDALSEPHCQFVV
;
A
#
# COMPACT_ATOMS: atom_id res chain seq x y z
N MET A 1 1.69 10.25 -6.38
CA MET A 1 0.42 9.93 -5.70
C MET A 1 0.01 8.52 -6.10
N TYR A 2 -0.11 7.62 -5.13
CA TYR A 2 -0.46 6.21 -5.35
C TYR A 2 -1.90 5.96 -4.88
N LYS A 3 -2.63 5.13 -5.63
CA LYS A 3 -4.04 4.82 -5.34
C LYS A 3 -4.28 3.32 -5.40
N GLY A 4 -5.28 2.86 -4.68
CA GLY A 4 -5.73 1.48 -4.78
C GLY A 4 -7.18 1.33 -4.37
N HIS A 5 -7.75 0.17 -4.68
CA HIS A 5 -9.12 -0.16 -4.37
C HIS A 5 -9.27 -1.65 -4.14
N CYS A 6 -10.26 -2.04 -3.35
CA CYS A 6 -10.60 -3.45 -3.21
C CYS A 6 -11.24 -3.99 -4.52
N HIS A 7 -11.25 -5.30 -4.70
CA HIS A 7 -11.80 -5.93 -5.92
C HIS A 7 -13.27 -5.54 -6.23
N CYS A 8 -14.09 -5.29 -5.21
CA CYS A 8 -15.49 -4.86 -5.39
C CYS A 8 -15.69 -3.34 -5.44
N GLN A 9 -14.59 -2.57 -5.42
CA GLN A 9 -14.55 -1.10 -5.46
C GLN A 9 -15.24 -0.38 -4.29
N ALA A 10 -15.69 -1.10 -3.26
CA ALA A 10 -16.34 -0.54 -2.08
C ALA A 10 -15.39 0.17 -1.10
N ILE A 11 -14.08 -0.03 -1.26
CA ILE A 11 -13.03 0.65 -0.51
C ILE A 11 -12.03 1.18 -1.52
N GLN A 12 -11.70 2.46 -1.37
CA GLN A 12 -10.65 3.13 -2.12
C GLN A 12 -9.66 3.73 -1.11
N PHE A 13 -8.40 3.82 -1.50
CA PHE A 13 -7.41 4.52 -0.71
C PHE A 13 -6.45 5.30 -1.61
N GLU A 14 -5.84 6.30 -1.00
CA GLU A 14 -4.86 7.18 -1.61
C GLU A 14 -3.70 7.40 -0.63
N ILE A 15 -2.49 7.45 -1.18
CA ILE A 15 -1.28 7.85 -0.45
C ILE A 15 -0.89 9.24 -0.95
N ASP A 16 -1.11 10.23 -0.07
CA ASP A 16 -1.00 11.66 -0.38
C ASP A 16 0.46 12.07 -0.66
N HIS A 17 1.37 11.65 0.22
CA HIS A 17 2.81 11.89 0.10
C HIS A 17 3.60 10.64 0.48
N ILE A 18 4.64 10.34 -0.30
CA ILE A 18 5.69 9.37 0.07
C ILE A 18 6.98 10.17 0.13
N ASP A 19 7.56 10.30 1.32
CA ASP A 19 8.90 10.89 1.44
C ASP A 19 9.92 9.97 0.75
N GLU A 20 10.95 10.53 0.11
CA GLU A 20 11.99 9.78 -0.62
C GLU A 20 12.68 8.70 0.24
N LEU A 21 12.63 8.84 1.57
CA LEU A 21 13.14 7.88 2.55
C LEU A 21 12.23 6.66 2.80
N ASP A 22 10.91 6.78 2.57
CA ASP A 22 9.96 5.67 2.71
C ASP A 22 9.93 4.78 1.43
N ALA A 23 10.47 5.28 0.32
CA ALA A 23 10.59 4.55 -0.96
C ALA A 23 11.76 3.55 -1.02
N ASP A 24 12.71 3.60 -0.09
CA ASP A 24 13.93 2.78 -0.13
C ASP A 24 13.69 1.30 0.27
N ASN A 25 12.49 0.99 0.79
CA ASN A 25 12.07 -0.37 1.16
C ASN A 25 11.06 -0.98 0.17
N GLU A 26 11.08 -0.48 -1.06
CA GLU A 26 10.24 -0.96 -2.16
C GLU A 26 10.73 -2.32 -2.67
N ARG A 27 9.88 -3.34 -2.54
CA ARG A 27 10.10 -4.63 -3.21
C ARG A 27 9.25 -4.66 -4.47
N ILE A 28 9.82 -4.26 -5.59
CA ILE A 28 9.21 -4.41 -6.91
C ILE A 28 9.07 -5.90 -7.18
N ALA A 29 7.84 -6.41 -7.18
CA ALA A 29 7.56 -7.73 -7.69
C ALA A 29 7.66 -7.63 -9.22
N ASN A 30 8.73 -8.19 -9.80
CA ASN A 30 8.93 -8.27 -11.25
C ASN A 30 7.94 -9.28 -11.86
N SER A 31 6.66 -8.95 -11.79
CA SER A 31 5.54 -9.68 -12.37
C SER A 31 4.88 -8.75 -13.39
N ASP A 32 4.26 -9.31 -14.43
CA ASP A 32 3.53 -8.55 -15.46
C ASP A 32 2.40 -7.65 -14.88
N ASN A 33 2.11 -7.75 -13.59
CA ASN A 33 1.26 -6.84 -12.84
C ASN A 33 2.11 -5.71 -12.21
N GLN A 34 1.82 -4.47 -12.60
CA GLN A 34 2.39 -3.22 -12.08
C GLN A 34 1.97 -2.97 -10.60
N SER A 35 2.35 -3.86 -9.70
CA SER A 35 2.05 -3.81 -8.27
C SER A 35 3.32 -3.55 -7.46
N LEU A 36 3.26 -2.56 -6.57
CA LEU A 36 4.34 -2.15 -5.69
C LEU A 36 3.89 -2.29 -4.23
N ARG A 37 4.73 -2.89 -3.39
CA ARG A 37 4.49 -3.01 -1.96
C ARG A 37 5.27 -1.92 -1.22
N LEU A 38 4.56 -1.09 -0.47
CA LEU A 38 5.09 0.07 0.22
C LEU A 38 4.87 -0.03 1.73
N GLU A 39 5.87 0.37 2.51
CA GLU A 39 5.70 0.67 3.93
C GLU A 39 5.61 2.19 4.09
N VAL A 40 4.47 2.68 4.57
CA VAL A 40 4.23 4.12 4.71
C VAL A 40 3.73 4.46 6.11
N ASN A 41 3.82 5.73 6.46
CA ASN A 41 3.18 6.24 7.67
C ASN A 41 1.66 6.17 7.55
N LYS A 42 0.99 5.70 8.60
CA LYS A 42 -0.47 5.57 8.65
C LYS A 42 -1.18 6.91 8.41
N GLU A 43 -0.55 8.02 8.79
CA GLU A 43 -1.10 9.37 8.66
C GLU A 43 -1.22 9.84 7.20
N VAL A 44 -0.42 9.27 6.28
CA VAL A 44 -0.47 9.62 4.85
C VAL A 44 -1.42 8.72 4.05
N LEU A 45 -2.00 7.69 4.68
CA LEU A 45 -2.96 6.78 4.06
C LEU A 45 -4.40 7.30 4.29
N VAL A 46 -5.02 7.79 3.22
CA VAL A 46 -6.41 8.24 3.22
C VAL A 46 -7.30 7.13 2.68
N ILE A 47 -8.31 6.72 3.44
CA ILE A 47 -9.22 5.63 3.06
C ILE A 47 -10.62 6.20 2.90
N ASP A 48 -11.20 6.00 1.73
CA ASP A 48 -12.59 6.32 1.43
C ASP A 48 -13.42 5.03 1.37
N CYS A 49 -14.30 4.83 2.35
CA CYS A 49 -15.21 3.70 2.39
C CYS A 49 -16.39 3.94 3.34
N ALA A 50 -17.46 3.14 3.15
CA ALA A 50 -18.53 3.08 4.14
C ALA A 50 -18.02 2.48 5.47
N PRO A 51 -18.52 2.92 6.64
CA PRO A 51 -18.04 2.43 7.95
C PRO A 51 -18.13 0.90 8.13
N SER A 52 -19.06 0.24 7.45
CA SER A 52 -19.26 -1.21 7.50
C SER A 52 -18.42 -2.00 6.49
N ALA A 53 -17.71 -1.31 5.60
CA ALA A 53 -16.95 -1.95 4.52
C ALA A 53 -15.56 -2.39 4.96
N LEU A 54 -14.93 -1.73 5.94
CA LEU A 54 -13.59 -2.06 6.41
C LEU A 54 -13.63 -2.90 7.70
N ALA A 55 -13.14 -4.13 7.61
CA ALA A 55 -12.97 -5.04 8.74
C ALA A 55 -11.53 -5.05 9.24
N LYS A 56 -11.35 -5.32 10.54
CA LYS A 56 -10.03 -5.45 11.18
C LYS A 56 -9.85 -6.85 11.75
N LEU A 57 -8.76 -7.51 11.39
CA LEU A 57 -8.37 -8.81 11.90
C LEU A 57 -7.04 -8.70 12.63
N HIS A 58 -7.03 -8.95 13.93
CA HIS A 58 -5.80 -8.96 14.73
C HIS A 58 -5.16 -10.33 14.60
N VAL A 59 -3.89 -10.35 14.20
CA VAL A 59 -3.13 -11.58 13.99
C VAL A 59 -2.20 -11.81 15.19
N PRO A 60 -1.95 -13.06 15.61
CA PRO A 60 -1.14 -13.35 16.80
C PRO A 60 0.32 -12.84 16.75
N ASN A 61 0.81 -12.47 15.57
CA ASN A 61 2.14 -11.88 15.37
C ASN A 61 2.21 -10.38 15.73
N GLY A 62 1.10 -9.78 16.20
CA GLY A 62 1.01 -8.37 16.54
C GLY A 62 0.60 -7.46 15.39
N GLU A 63 0.40 -8.01 14.20
CA GLU A 63 -0.12 -7.26 13.05
C GLU A 63 -1.64 -7.13 13.12
N THR A 64 -2.16 -6.05 12.54
CA THR A 64 -3.60 -5.88 12.30
C THR A 64 -3.85 -5.77 10.80
N HIS A 65 -4.59 -6.74 10.26
CA HIS A 65 -4.94 -6.80 8.85
C HIS A 65 -6.26 -6.06 8.63
N HIS A 66 -6.25 -5.08 7.71
CA HIS A 66 -7.45 -4.32 7.35
C HIS A 66 -7.95 -4.84 6.02
N MET A 67 -9.17 -5.38 6.02
CA MET A 67 -9.73 -6.13 4.89
C MET A 67 -11.09 -5.58 4.50
N CYS A 68 -11.46 -5.77 3.23
CA CYS A 68 -12.81 -5.50 2.79
C CYS A 68 -13.78 -6.55 3.33
N ASN A 69 -14.77 -6.11 4.10
CA ASN A 69 -15.83 -6.95 4.66
C ASN A 69 -16.80 -7.52 3.59
N ILE A 70 -16.76 -6.98 2.37
CA ILE A 70 -17.66 -7.39 1.28
C ILE A 70 -17.00 -8.46 0.41
N CYS A 71 -15.78 -8.22 -0.07
CA CYS A 71 -15.08 -9.14 -0.98
C CYS A 71 -13.89 -9.89 -0.36
N GLY A 72 -13.55 -9.62 0.91
CA GLY A 72 -12.42 -10.26 1.60
C GLY A 72 -11.04 -9.81 1.12
N HIS A 73 -10.94 -8.77 0.28
CA HIS A 73 -9.65 -8.29 -0.20
C HIS A 73 -8.85 -7.62 0.91
N LEU A 74 -7.57 -7.96 1.05
CA LEU A 74 -6.66 -7.30 1.99
C LEU A 74 -6.34 -5.90 1.46
N MET A 75 -6.55 -4.87 2.28
CA MET A 75 -6.29 -3.48 1.89
C MET A 75 -4.89 -3.04 2.33
N PHE A 76 -4.58 -3.22 3.61
CA PHE A 76 -3.28 -2.89 4.19
C PHE A 76 -3.09 -3.62 5.52
N VAL A 77 -1.84 -3.68 5.97
CA VAL A 77 -1.44 -4.32 7.23
C VAL A 77 -0.80 -3.27 8.13
N GLU A 78 -1.35 -3.07 9.33
CA GLU A 78 -0.69 -2.29 10.39
C GLU A 78 0.35 -3.18 11.07
N THR A 79 1.63 -2.82 10.93
CA THR A 79 2.77 -3.52 11.58
C THR A 79 3.20 -2.85 12.88
N SER A 80 2.90 -1.56 13.03
CA SER A 80 3.10 -0.79 14.26
C SER A 80 2.03 0.29 14.39
N ALA A 81 2.01 1.01 15.51
CA ALA A 81 1.03 2.09 15.73
C ALA A 81 1.05 3.18 14.65
N LYS A 82 2.17 3.34 13.93
CA LYS A 82 2.39 4.40 12.95
C LYS A 82 2.69 3.92 11.54
N LYS A 83 2.99 2.64 11.32
CA LYS A 83 3.39 2.12 10.02
C LYS A 83 2.37 1.13 9.47
N VAL A 84 2.10 1.26 8.18
CA VAL A 84 1.25 0.36 7.41
C VAL A 84 1.98 -0.14 6.18
N ILE A 85 1.70 -1.38 5.81
CA ILE A 85 2.15 -1.96 4.57
C ILE A 85 0.96 -2.07 3.62
N VAL A 86 1.11 -1.54 2.41
CA VAL A 86 0.05 -1.46 1.40
C VAL A 86 0.59 -1.89 0.03
N ASP A 87 -0.23 -2.66 -0.69
CA ASP A 87 0.04 -3.01 -2.08
C ASP A 87 -0.71 -2.03 -2.98
N VAL A 88 0.03 -1.30 -3.82
CA VAL A 88 -0.50 -0.28 -4.72
C VAL A 88 -0.30 -0.67 -6.17
N PHE A 89 -1.24 -0.26 -7.01
CA PHE A 89 -1.10 -0.35 -8.46
C PHE A 89 -0.68 1.02 -8.99
N PHE A 90 0.36 1.07 -9.82
CA PHE A 90 0.75 2.31 -10.49
C PHE A 90 0.40 2.24 -11.98
N ASN A 91 -0.22 3.29 -12.51
CA ASN A 91 -0.51 3.44 -13.95
C ASN A 91 0.33 4.63 -14.46
N GLY A 92 1.63 4.43 -14.71
CA GLY A 92 2.52 5.49 -15.19
C GLY A 92 3.90 4.97 -15.57
N HIS A 93 4.72 5.80 -16.21
CA HIS A 93 6.17 5.59 -16.19
C HIS A 93 6.66 5.91 -14.78
N ASP A 94 7.40 4.99 -14.20
CA ASP A 94 8.06 5.11 -12.90
C ASP A 94 8.80 6.47 -12.81
N ALA A 95 8.39 7.37 -11.91
CA ALA A 95 9.11 8.62 -11.68
C ALA A 95 10.45 8.40 -10.97
N LEU A 96 10.69 7.18 -10.46
CA LEU A 96 11.97 6.68 -9.93
C LEU A 96 12.75 5.87 -10.97
N SER A 97 12.33 5.87 -12.26
CA SER A 97 13.13 5.33 -13.36
C SER A 97 14.25 6.26 -13.83
N GLU A 98 14.55 7.34 -13.09
CA GLU A 98 15.93 7.81 -13.09
C GLU A 98 16.78 6.75 -12.37
N PRO A 99 17.83 6.20 -13.00
CA PRO A 99 18.57 5.09 -12.46
C PRO A 99 19.27 5.52 -11.17
N HIS A 100 18.63 5.29 -10.03
CA HIS A 100 19.27 5.39 -8.73
C HIS A 100 20.29 4.26 -8.62
N CYS A 101 21.51 4.55 -9.05
CA CYS A 101 22.77 3.87 -8.70
C CYS A 101 22.82 2.33 -8.79
N GLN A 102 22.01 1.68 -9.64
CA GLN A 102 22.14 0.23 -9.89
C GLN A 102 23.39 -0.16 -10.71
N PHE A 103 24.20 0.81 -11.12
CA PHE A 103 25.52 0.56 -11.70
C PHE A 103 26.59 1.31 -10.90
N VAL A 104 27.14 0.67 -9.88
CA VAL A 104 28.49 0.98 -9.41
C VAL A 104 29.44 0.18 -10.30
N VAL A 105 30.20 0.88 -11.14
CA VAL A 105 31.31 0.32 -11.93
C VAL A 105 32.49 0.01 -11.02
#